data_AF-A0A8T6F702-F1
#
_entry.id   AF-A0A8T6F702-F1
#
_cell.length_a   1.000
_cell.length_b   1.000
_cell.length_c   1.000
_cell.angle_alpha   90.00
_cell.angle_beta   90.00
_cell.angle_gamma   90.00
#
_symmetry.space_group_name_H-M   'P 1'
#
loop_
_entity.id
_entity.type
_entity.pdbx_description
1 polymer ?
#
loop_
_entity_poly.entity_id
_entity_poly.type
_entity_poly.pdbx_seq_one_letter_code
_entity_poly.pdbx_strand_id
1 'polypeptide(L)'
;MTTRTAPQRNDPTRTWTVADTKARLSEVLRLAEEEGPQRIGVQRAFIVVPERVWQERAHPRKPLGQWLVENFPRGIELELPSRDDDDREIPFADEANR
;
A
#
# COMPACT_ATOMS: atom_id res chain seq x y z
N MET A 1 8.96 -21.23 1.49
CA MET A 1 8.30 -20.31 2.44
C MET A 1 8.90 -18.93 2.25
N THR A 2 8.25 -18.06 1.48
CA THR A 2 8.76 -16.70 1.24
C THR A 2 7.78 -15.72 1.87
N THR A 3 8.13 -15.22 3.05
CA THR A 3 7.36 -14.21 3.77
C THR A 3 7.42 -12.89 3.00
N ARG A 4 6.27 -12.50 2.43
CA ARG A 4 6.04 -11.16 1.88
C ARG A 4 6.01 -10.18 3.05
N THR A 5 7.15 -9.53 3.31
CA THR A 5 7.28 -8.42 4.25
C THR A 5 6.26 -7.34 3.90
N ALA A 6 5.27 -7.15 4.77
CA ALA A 6 4.39 -5.99 4.70
C ALA A 6 5.23 -4.72 4.92
N PRO A 7 5.00 -3.63 4.18
CA PRO A 7 5.70 -2.38 4.46
C PRO A 7 5.31 -1.92 5.87
N GLN A 8 6.28 -1.93 6.78
CA GLN A 8 6.11 -1.40 8.12
C GLN A 8 5.72 0.07 8.00
N ARG A 9 4.60 0.43 8.64
CA ARG A 9 4.24 1.83 8.86
C ARG A 9 5.24 2.41 9.86
N ASN A 10 6.32 2.98 9.34
CA ASN A 10 7.20 3.82 10.14
C ASN A 10 6.45 5.11 10.49
N ASP A 11 6.09 5.28 11.76
CA ASP A 11 5.79 6.57 12.36
C ASP A 11 6.37 6.53 13.79
N PRO A 12 7.13 7.55 14.23
CA PRO A 12 6.71 8.94 14.15
C PRO A 12 7.58 9.77 13.20
N THR A 13 7.06 10.02 12.01
CA THR A 13 7.46 11.13 11.15
C THR A 13 7.32 12.39 11.98
N ARG A 14 8.47 12.96 12.35
CA ARG A 14 8.58 14.34 12.80
C ARG A 14 7.68 15.19 11.90
N THR A 15 6.57 15.69 12.45
CA THR A 15 5.62 16.48 11.66
C THR A 15 6.15 17.90 11.59
N TRP A 16 6.58 18.31 10.40
CA TRP A 16 7.10 19.65 10.17
C TRP A 16 5.98 20.68 10.17
N THR A 17 6.14 21.82 10.85
CA THR A 17 5.26 22.96 10.57
C THR A 17 5.67 23.60 9.24
N VAL A 18 4.76 24.34 8.59
CA VAL A 18 5.08 25.08 7.36
C VAL A 18 6.21 26.10 7.61
N ALA A 19 6.25 26.71 8.78
CA ALA A 19 7.29 27.67 9.16
C ALA A 19 8.66 26.98 9.28
N ASP A 20 8.72 25.84 9.97
CA ASP A 20 9.96 25.07 10.13
C ASP A 20 10.49 24.56 8.79
N THR A 21 9.59 24.07 7.92
CA THR A 21 9.97 23.66 6.57
C THR A 21 10.57 24.82 5.78
N LYS A 22 9.97 26.00 5.81
CA LYS A 22 10.51 27.18 5.10
C LYS A 22 11.91 27.54 5.60
N ALA A 23 12.11 27.50 6.91
CA ALA A 23 13.41 27.81 7.53
C ALA A 23 14.48 26.74 7.25
N ARG A 24 14.07 25.47 7.04
CA ARG A 24 14.97 24.31 6.98
C ARG A 24 14.73 23.45 5.74
N LEU A 25 14.35 24.06 4.62
CA LEU A 25 13.93 23.33 3.42
C LEU A 25 15.00 22.35 2.94
N SER A 26 16.27 22.74 2.94
CA SER A 26 17.37 21.86 2.53
C SER A 26 17.50 20.61 3.40
N GLU A 27 17.23 20.72 4.70
CA GLU A 27 17.23 19.55 5.60
C GLU A 27 16.03 18.65 5.32
N VAL A 28 14.85 19.22 5.10
CA VAL A 28 13.65 18.44 4.73
C VAL A 28 13.88 17.67 3.43
N LEU A 29 14.51 18.28 2.43
CA LEU A 29 14.86 17.60 1.17
C LEU A 29 15.88 16.48 1.39
N ARG A 30 16.93 16.72 2.19
CA ARG A 30 17.92 15.70 2.55
C ARG A 30 17.28 14.52 3.27
N LEU A 31 16.40 14.76 4.23
CA LEU A 31 15.67 13.72 4.94
C LEU A 31 14.68 12.99 4.03
N ALA A 32 14.05 13.69 3.08
CA ALA A 32 13.20 13.07 2.07
C ALA A 32 13.96 12.07 1.19
N GLU A 33 15.22 12.37 0.90
CA GLU A 33 16.14 11.53 0.13
C GLU A 33 16.67 10.33 0.92
N GLU A 34 17.10 10.55 2.16
CA GLU A 34 17.80 9.55 2.98
C GLU A 34 16.85 8.67 3.84
N GLU A 35 15.85 9.28 4.46
CA GLU A 35 14.96 8.64 5.44
C GLU A 35 13.55 8.35 4.87
N GLY A 36 13.24 8.94 3.72
CA GLY A 36 11.97 8.77 3.03
C GLY A 36 10.97 9.92 3.28
N PRO A 37 9.68 9.74 2.89
CA PRO A 37 8.73 10.82 2.78
C PRO A 37 8.58 11.68 4.05
N GLN A 38 8.60 13.00 3.89
CA GLN A 38 8.49 13.96 4.99
C GLN A 38 7.11 14.61 5.02
N ARG A 39 6.46 14.61 6.19
CA ARG A 39 5.12 15.19 6.38
C ARG A 39 5.20 16.63 6.90
N ILE A 40 4.53 17.54 6.21
CA ILE A 40 4.43 18.96 6.57
C ILE A 40 2.97 19.30 6.90
N GLY A 41 2.70 19.78 8.10
CA GLY A 41 1.38 20.22 8.55
C GLY A 41 0.48 19.09 9.05
N VAL A 42 -0.45 19.44 9.94
CA VAL A 42 -1.38 18.51 10.57
C VAL A 42 -2.74 18.51 9.85
N GLN A 43 -3.38 19.69 9.71
CA GLN A 43 -4.70 19.83 9.09
C GLN A 43 -4.66 19.93 7.56
N ARG A 44 -3.76 20.75 7.00
CA ARG A 44 -3.50 20.85 5.56
C ARG A 44 -2.13 20.25 5.28
N ALA A 45 -2.07 18.93 5.33
CA ALA A 45 -0.82 18.20 5.25
C ALA A 45 -0.32 18.10 3.80
N PHE A 46 0.98 18.29 3.62
CA PHE A 46 1.69 18.05 2.37
C PHE A 46 2.80 17.02 2.63
N ILE A 47 3.15 16.25 1.60
CA ILE A 47 4.25 15.29 1.67
C ILE A 47 5.33 15.71 0.68
N VAL A 48 6.58 15.73 1.14
CA VAL A 48 7.74 15.91 0.28
C VAL A 48 8.36 14.56 0.01
N VAL A 49 8.56 14.24 -1.26
CA VAL A 49 9.24 13.04 -1.75
C VAL A 49 10.22 13.42 -2.85
N PRO A 50 11.30 12.64 -3.07
CA PRO A 50 12.12 12.78 -4.26
C PRO A 50 11.30 12.57 -5.53
N GLU A 51 11.62 13.31 -6.59
CA GLU A 51 10.88 13.24 -7.87
C GLU A 51 10.83 11.81 -8.43
N ARG A 52 11.94 11.07 -8.39
CA ARG A 52 11.99 9.67 -8.87
C ARG A 52 10.91 8.79 -8.21
N VAL A 53 10.70 8.95 -6.89
CA VAL A 53 9.73 8.17 -6.13
C VAL A 53 8.31 8.56 -6.55
N TRP A 54 8.09 9.84 -6.82
CA TRP A 54 6.83 10.31 -7.36
C TRP A 54 6.58 9.72 -8.75
N GLN A 55 7.54 9.82 -9.67
CA GLN A 55 7.38 9.32 -11.04
C GLN A 55 7.09 7.82 -11.10
N GLU A 56 7.80 7.01 -10.30
CA GLU A 56 7.55 5.56 -10.20
C GLU A 56 6.11 5.23 -9.76
N ARG A 57 5.51 6.06 -8.92
CA ARG A 57 4.18 5.83 -8.34
C ARG A 57 3.05 6.58 -9.04
N ALA A 58 3.36 7.66 -9.73
CA ALA A 58 2.40 8.55 -10.39
C ALA A 58 1.83 7.93 -11.66
N HIS A 59 2.50 6.94 -12.26
CA HIS A 59 1.95 6.20 -13.38
C HIS A 59 0.71 5.42 -12.91
N PRO A 60 -0.47 5.68 -13.49
CA PRO A 60 -1.67 4.93 -13.14
C PRO A 60 -1.41 3.46 -13.43
N ARG A 61 -1.40 2.65 -12.36
CA ARG A 61 -1.39 1.20 -12.52
C ARG A 61 -2.68 0.82 -13.23
N LYS A 62 -2.59 -0.05 -14.25
CA LYS A 62 -3.78 -0.62 -14.88
C LYS A 62 -4.72 -1.14 -13.78
N PRO A 63 -6.02 -0.84 -13.82
CA PRO A 63 -6.98 -1.44 -12.90
C PRO A 63 -6.80 -2.95 -12.89
N LEU A 64 -6.84 -3.57 -11.70
CA LEU A 64 -6.54 -5.00 -11.56
C LEU A 64 -7.41 -5.85 -12.50
N GLY A 65 -8.69 -5.51 -12.66
CA GLY A 65 -9.59 -6.21 -13.58
C GLY A 65 -9.12 -6.16 -15.04
N GLN A 66 -8.66 -4.99 -15.51
CA GLN A 66 -8.09 -4.85 -16.85
C GLN A 66 -6.81 -5.68 -16.98
N TRP A 67 -5.92 -5.62 -15.98
CA TRP A 67 -4.70 -6.41 -15.98
C TRP A 67 -4.98 -7.92 -16.03
N LEU A 68 -5.97 -8.40 -15.27
CA LEU A 68 -6.38 -9.81 -15.27
C LEU A 68 -6.90 -10.26 -16.64
N VAL A 69 -7.73 -9.48 -17.31
CA VAL A 69 -8.23 -9.82 -18.64
C VAL A 69 -7.08 -9.96 -19.66
N GLU A 70 -6.07 -9.09 -19.56
CA GLU A 70 -4.94 -9.06 -20.49
C GLU A 70 -3.87 -10.13 -20.18
N ASN A 71 -3.63 -10.44 -18.91
CA ASN A 71 -2.45 -11.21 -18.47
C ASN A 71 -2.79 -12.54 -17.79
N PHE A 72 -4.04 -12.76 -17.36
CA PHE A 72 -4.40 -14.00 -16.70
C PHE A 72 -4.43 -15.13 -17.74
N PRO A 73 -3.78 -16.28 -17.48
CA PRO A 73 -3.78 -17.39 -18.42
C PRO A 73 -5.22 -17.86 -18.66
N ARG A 74 -5.65 -17.86 -19.93
CA ARG A 74 -6.95 -18.40 -20.32
C ARG A 74 -6.81 -19.88 -20.65
N GLY A 75 -7.80 -20.68 -20.28
CA GLY A 75 -7.85 -22.10 -20.63
C GLY A 75 -6.98 -23.02 -19.77
N ILE A 76 -6.56 -22.58 -18.58
CA ILE A 76 -6.10 -23.53 -17.56
C ILE A 76 -7.31 -24.29 -17.07
N GLU A 77 -7.29 -25.60 -17.22
CA GLU A 77 -8.25 -26.49 -16.60
C GLU A 77 -7.95 -26.52 -15.10
N LEU A 78 -8.76 -25.78 -14.34
CA LEU A 78 -8.75 -25.84 -12.89
C LEU A 78 -9.61 -27.04 -12.50
N GLU A 79 -8.98 -28.02 -11.85
CA GLU A 79 -9.72 -29.04 -11.11
C GLU A 79 -10.47 -28.31 -9.98
N LEU A 80 -11.75 -28.07 -10.22
CA LEU A 80 -12.63 -27.52 -9.21
C LEU A 80 -12.97 -28.65 -8.23
N PRO A 81 -12.91 -28.40 -6.91
CA PRO A 81 -13.41 -29.35 -5.94
C PRO A 81 -14.89 -29.64 -6.21
N SER A 82 -15.35 -30.82 -5.78
CA SER A 82 -16.75 -31.18 -5.92
C SER A 82 -17.60 -30.18 -5.13
N ARG A 83 -18.80 -29.89 -5.63
CA ARG A 83 -19.78 -29.11 -4.87
C ARG A 83 -20.33 -29.87 -3.66
N ASP A 84 -20.12 -31.19 -3.66
CA ASP A 84 -20.55 -32.09 -2.60
C ASP A 84 -19.41 -32.41 -1.61
N ASP A 85 -18.21 -31.82 -1.81
CA ASP A 85 -17.15 -31.90 -0.80
C ASP A 85 -17.58 -31.13 0.47
N ASP A 86 -17.14 -31.60 1.64
CA ASP A 86 -17.50 -31.00 2.93
C ASP A 86 -17.31 -29.48 2.89
N ASP A 87 -18.34 -28.76 3.33
CA ASP A 87 -18.31 -27.32 3.41
C ASP A 87 -17.08 -26.87 4.20
N ARG A 88 -16.41 -25.84 3.69
CA ARG A 88 -15.30 -25.23 4.44
C ARG A 88 -15.82 -24.78 5.79
N GLU A 89 -15.09 -25.13 6.84
CA GLU A 89 -15.40 -24.71 8.21
C GLU A 89 -15.63 -23.20 8.24
N ILE A 90 -16.85 -22.81 8.63
CA ILE A 90 -17.24 -21.41 8.74
C ILE A 90 -16.71 -20.92 10.09
N PRO A 91 -15.74 -19.99 10.15
CA PRO A 91 -15.06 -19.64 11.40
C PRO A 91 -15.95 -19.02 12.50
N PHE A 92 -17.21 -18.72 12.18
CA PHE A 92 -18.18 -18.05 13.07
C PHE A 92 -19.57 -18.72 13.06
N ALA A 93 -19.66 -20.00 12.67
CA ALA A 93 -20.94 -20.72 12.60
C ALA A 93 -21.71 -20.71 13.93
N ASP A 94 -20.98 -20.75 15.05
CA ASP A 94 -21.54 -20.84 16.40
C ASP A 94 -22.21 -19.53 16.88
N GLU A 95 -21.95 -18.40 16.23
CA GLU A 95 -22.48 -17.09 16.65
C GLU A 95 -23.88 -16.81 16.09
N ALA A 96 -24.32 -17.56 15.07
CA ALA A 96 -25.60 -17.35 14.39
C ALA A 96 -26.81 -17.95 15.12
N ASN A 97 -26.60 -18.72 16.20
CA ASN A 97 -27.66 -19.42 16.94
C ASN A 97 -27.76 -18.98 18.41
N ARG A 98 -27.35 -17.75 18.72
CA ARG A 98 -27.43 -17.14 20.05
C ARG A 98 -28.35 -15.92 20.06
#